data_AF-A0A1B7XTQ2-F1
#
_entry.id   AF-A0A1B7XTQ2-F1
#
_cell.length_a   1.000
_cell.length_b   1.000
_cell.length_c   1.000
_cell.angle_alpha   90.00
_cell.angle_beta   90.00
_cell.angle_gamma   90.00
#
_symmetry.space_group_name_H-M   'P 1'
#
loop_
_entity.id
_entity.type
_entity.pdbx_description
1 polymer ?
#
loop_
_entity_poly.entity_id
_entity_poly.type
_entity_poly.pdbx_seq_one_letter_code
_entity_poly.pdbx_strand_id
1 'polypeptide(L)'
;MNFDGRPYSSPSRVNSGALDFRGLCTREKSLGKAGQDVAYKCGKLQPNASGLLYLQPFSIPLLPASDLRSTPNANMTRAPVICITHGGGPMPIVGPMLGDKGHDNINATLSNRIPALLKLGTPDAPKAIVVVTPHWRPDRPTVTGTAEPPLYHDFEPSHPPQSWDISYKAPGSPEVAEKICELLRNAGLQPVKDMERGWDHGIFVPFLLINPKGDIPLVQLSILSTEDPVQHYRIGEALATLRDENVAIVGSGFASFHNVAIQRSLYFADPNSSEVQLWLGRVREWNKVLADSVLNRDPKERLRRLQGWRGFPYSLDMHPAGEAEHLMPLMVCAGAAANDEGAQFTDTFGGVEVASQYWGSTGIL
;
A
#
# COMPACT_ATOMS: atom_id res chain seq x y z
N MET A 1 27.53 -12.39 -1.09
CA MET A 1 27.97 -12.38 -2.51
C MET A 1 26.88 -11.70 -3.31
N ASN A 2 27.20 -10.72 -4.16
CA ASN A 2 26.22 -10.22 -5.14
C ASN A 2 26.29 -11.08 -6.40
N PHE A 3 25.19 -11.07 -7.15
CA PHE A 3 24.81 -11.98 -8.24
C PHE A 3 25.78 -12.15 -9.42
N ASP A 4 26.95 -11.50 -9.42
CA ASP A 4 27.95 -11.61 -10.50
C ASP A 4 29.36 -12.04 -10.02
N GLY A 5 29.50 -12.61 -8.82
CA GLY A 5 30.71 -13.37 -8.45
C GLY A 5 32.04 -12.59 -8.39
N ARG A 6 32.03 -11.25 -8.26
CA ARG A 6 33.26 -10.45 -8.09
C ARG A 6 33.56 -10.14 -6.62
N PRO A 7 34.84 -10.19 -6.17
CA PRO A 7 35.22 -9.85 -4.81
C PRO A 7 35.13 -8.34 -4.53
N TYR A 8 34.80 -7.99 -3.27
CA TYR A 8 34.74 -6.63 -2.74
C TYR A 8 36.11 -5.94 -2.85
N SER A 9 36.18 -4.81 -3.56
CA SER A 9 37.30 -3.87 -3.47
C SER A 9 37.00 -2.80 -2.42
N SER A 10 37.90 -2.66 -1.44
CA SER A 10 37.87 -1.61 -0.42
C SER A 10 38.13 -0.23 -1.03
N PRO A 11 37.37 0.84 -0.69
CA PRO A 11 37.72 2.18 -1.15
C PRO A 11 38.86 2.76 -0.30
N SER A 12 39.91 3.16 -1.01
CA SER A 12 41.04 3.94 -0.51
C SER A 12 40.60 5.34 -0.07
N ARG A 13 41.27 5.86 0.96
CA ARG A 13 41.12 7.22 1.50
C ARG A 13 41.30 8.27 0.40
N VAL A 14 40.38 9.23 0.31
CA VAL A 14 40.58 10.49 -0.41
C VAL A 14 40.57 11.64 0.59
N ASN A 15 41.63 12.43 0.52
CA ASN A 15 41.93 13.56 1.37
C ASN A 15 41.14 14.81 0.92
N SER A 16 40.92 15.70 1.88
CA SER A 16 40.19 16.97 1.82
C SER A 16 40.57 17.92 0.67
N GLY A 17 39.57 18.52 0.01
CA GLY A 17 39.78 19.70 -0.86
C GLY A 17 38.51 20.23 -1.55
N ALA A 18 38.07 21.42 -1.12
CA ALA A 18 37.22 22.41 -1.81
C ALA A 18 35.81 22.01 -2.35
N LEU A 19 34.78 22.54 -1.69
CA LEU A 19 33.39 22.59 -2.16
C LEU A 19 33.23 23.71 -3.23
N ASP A 20 32.81 23.36 -4.44
CA ASP A 20 32.34 24.32 -5.47
C ASP A 20 30.83 24.52 -5.32
N PHE A 21 30.44 25.72 -4.87
CA PHE A 21 29.04 26.14 -4.71
C PHE A 21 28.56 26.87 -5.98
N ARG A 22 28.21 26.12 -7.02
CA ARG A 22 27.48 26.65 -8.18
C ARG A 22 26.33 25.72 -8.55
N GLY A 23 25.17 25.96 -7.96
CA GLY A 23 23.94 25.21 -8.28
C GLY A 23 22.64 25.68 -7.63
N LEU A 24 22.67 26.67 -6.73
CA LEU A 24 21.47 27.22 -6.09
C LEU A 24 21.00 28.49 -6.82
N CYS A 25 20.37 28.33 -7.98
CA CYS A 25 19.56 29.38 -8.62
C CYS A 25 18.56 28.73 -9.60
N THR A 26 17.27 28.68 -9.25
CA THR A 26 16.20 28.34 -10.19
C THR A 26 15.75 29.60 -10.96
N ARG A 27 15.59 29.46 -12.28
CA ARG A 27 15.04 30.49 -13.19
C ARG A 27 13.52 30.53 -13.08
N GLU A 28 12.93 31.67 -12.74
CA GLU A 28 11.53 31.96 -13.10
C GLU A 28 11.49 32.61 -14.50
N LYS A 29 10.68 32.05 -15.41
CA LYS A 29 10.34 32.69 -16.69
C LYS A 29 9.04 33.47 -16.51
N SER A 30 9.12 34.80 -16.45
CA SER A 30 7.96 35.67 -16.69
C SER A 30 8.01 36.21 -18.13
N LEU A 31 6.91 36.06 -18.86
CA LEU A 31 6.67 36.67 -20.17
C LEU A 31 6.59 38.21 -20.03
N GLY A 32 7.48 38.95 -20.69
CA GLY A 32 7.39 40.42 -20.74
C GLY A 32 8.59 41.11 -21.40
N LYS A 33 8.28 42.03 -22.31
CA LYS A 33 9.09 42.84 -23.25
C LYS A 33 10.52 43.26 -22.84
N ALA A 34 11.34 43.38 -23.89
CA ALA A 34 12.78 43.68 -23.89
C ALA A 34 13.20 44.95 -23.11
N GLY A 35 14.28 44.80 -22.34
CA GLY A 35 15.21 45.87 -21.99
C GLY A 35 15.01 46.53 -20.62
N GLN A 36 15.20 45.81 -19.51
CA GLN A 36 15.57 46.38 -18.19
C GLN A 36 16.43 45.36 -17.39
N ASP A 37 17.43 45.87 -16.66
CA ASP A 37 18.40 45.09 -15.89
C ASP A 37 17.78 44.23 -14.79
N VAL A 38 18.21 42.96 -14.71
CA VAL A 38 17.81 42.02 -13.66
C VAL A 38 18.72 42.22 -12.44
N ALA A 39 18.18 42.77 -11.36
CA ALA A 39 18.88 42.85 -10.07
C ALA A 39 18.79 41.51 -9.32
N TYR A 40 19.94 40.95 -8.94
CA TYR A 40 20.03 39.76 -8.09
C TYR A 40 19.89 40.16 -6.61
N LYS A 41 18.88 39.62 -5.89
CA LYS A 41 18.84 39.69 -4.42
C LYS A 41 19.56 38.48 -3.83
N CYS A 42 20.73 38.70 -3.24
CA CYS A 42 21.44 37.70 -2.44
C CYS A 42 20.95 37.78 -0.99
N GLY A 43 20.46 36.67 -0.43
CA GLY A 43 20.06 36.60 0.98
C GLY A 43 21.29 36.71 1.89
N LYS A 44 21.26 37.59 2.91
CA LYS A 44 22.30 37.68 3.93
C LYS A 44 22.22 36.47 4.87
N LEU A 45 23.29 35.69 4.94
CA LEU A 45 23.50 34.66 5.97
C LEU A 45 24.06 35.34 7.24
N GLN A 46 23.47 35.06 8.41
CA GLN A 46 24.09 35.33 9.71
C GLN A 46 24.37 34.00 10.43
N PRO A 47 25.56 33.81 11.03
CA PRO A 47 25.90 32.58 11.73
C PRO A 47 25.32 32.56 13.15
N ASN A 48 24.79 31.41 13.58
CA ASN A 48 24.59 31.10 15.00
C ASN A 48 25.61 30.04 15.47
N ALA A 49 25.95 30.11 16.76
CA ALA A 49 27.01 29.32 17.37
C ALA A 49 26.57 27.87 17.58
N SER A 50 26.71 27.01 16.56
CA SER A 50 26.77 25.53 16.70
C SER A 50 27.19 24.76 15.42
N GLY A 51 27.51 25.41 14.30
CA GLY A 51 28.26 24.78 13.19
C GLY A 51 27.60 23.58 12.47
N LEU A 52 26.29 23.34 12.67
CA LEU A 52 25.52 22.29 11.99
C LEU A 52 24.44 22.93 11.12
N LEU A 53 24.53 22.74 9.80
CA LEU A 53 23.52 23.16 8.83
C LEU A 53 22.35 22.18 8.86
N TYR A 54 21.27 22.54 9.55
CA TYR A 54 19.96 21.89 9.39
C TYR A 54 19.17 22.63 8.31
N LEU A 55 18.74 21.93 7.27
CA LEU A 55 17.67 22.41 6.39
C LEU A 55 16.37 22.40 7.21
N GLN A 56 15.83 23.59 7.48
CA GLN A 56 14.48 23.73 8.02
C GLN A 56 13.50 23.07 7.02
N PRO A 57 12.60 22.17 7.46
CA PRO A 57 11.54 21.70 6.57
C PRO A 57 10.66 22.88 6.20
N PHE A 58 10.44 23.08 4.90
CA PHE A 58 9.45 24.02 4.40
C PHE A 58 8.10 23.67 5.03
N SER A 59 7.58 24.58 5.86
CA SER A 59 6.19 24.51 6.33
C SER A 59 5.29 24.90 5.16
N ILE A 60 4.83 23.91 4.41
CA ILE A 60 3.71 24.08 3.49
C ILE A 60 2.45 24.05 4.37
N PRO A 61 1.58 25.07 4.32
CA PRO A 61 0.37 25.08 5.14
C PRO A 61 -0.50 23.87 4.77
N LEU A 62 -0.95 23.13 5.78
CA LEU A 62 -2.09 22.23 5.68
C LEU A 62 -3.24 23.01 5.02
N LEU A 63 -3.84 22.41 3.99
CA LEU A 63 -5.03 22.98 3.33
C LEU A 63 -6.05 23.35 4.41
N PRO A 64 -6.65 24.57 4.37
CA PRO A 64 -7.72 24.91 5.28
C PRO A 64 -8.89 23.97 5.02
N ALA A 65 -9.43 23.40 6.10
CA ALA A 65 -10.68 22.65 6.06
C ALA A 65 -11.84 23.64 5.82
N SER A 66 -12.07 24.01 4.55
CA SER A 66 -13.27 24.76 4.17
C SER A 66 -13.73 24.36 2.77
N ASP A 67 -14.80 23.57 2.75
CA ASP A 67 -15.83 23.45 1.73
C ASP A 67 -15.41 23.26 0.26
N LEU A 68 -15.01 22.02 -0.04
CA LEU A 68 -15.41 21.35 -1.29
C LEU A 68 -16.29 20.14 -0.93
N ARG A 69 -17.37 20.37 -0.19
CA ARG A 69 -18.44 19.38 -0.09
C ARG A 69 -19.33 19.55 -1.31
N SER A 70 -19.15 18.70 -2.32
CA SER A 70 -20.32 18.26 -3.08
C SER A 70 -21.30 17.70 -2.05
N THR A 71 -22.50 18.24 -1.96
CA THR A 71 -23.54 17.71 -1.08
C THR A 71 -23.63 16.19 -1.28
N PRO A 72 -23.40 15.36 -0.24
CA PRO A 72 -23.50 13.92 -0.40
C PRO A 72 -24.91 13.62 -0.88
N ASN A 73 -25.01 12.91 -2.00
CA ASN A 73 -26.30 12.44 -2.48
C ASN A 73 -26.81 11.47 -1.41
N ALA A 74 -27.83 11.87 -0.65
CA ALA A 74 -28.24 11.20 0.59
C ALA A 74 -28.69 9.72 0.42
N ASN A 75 -28.70 9.22 -0.82
CA ASN A 75 -29.06 7.87 -1.21
C ASN A 75 -27.89 6.98 -1.64
N MET A 76 -26.64 7.46 -1.67
CA MET A 76 -25.50 6.63 -2.09
C MET A 76 -24.78 6.01 -0.89
N THR A 77 -24.71 4.68 -0.88
CA THR A 77 -23.97 3.90 0.11
C THR A 77 -22.48 4.23 0.03
N ARG A 78 -21.91 4.73 1.14
CA ARG A 78 -20.46 4.94 1.25
C ARG A 78 -19.75 3.58 1.29
N ALA A 79 -18.83 3.36 0.37
CA ALA A 79 -18.12 2.07 0.24
C ALA A 79 -17.05 1.87 1.35
N PRO A 80 -16.70 0.62 1.68
CA PRO A 80 -15.72 0.32 2.71
C PRO A 80 -14.27 0.56 2.28
N VAL A 81 -13.39 0.58 3.28
CA VAL A 81 -11.95 0.32 3.11
C VAL A 81 -11.62 -1.00 3.78
N ILE A 82 -10.84 -1.86 3.12
CA ILE A 82 -10.47 -3.18 3.64
C ILE A 82 -9.00 -3.43 3.31
N CYS A 83 -8.17 -3.74 4.30
CA CYS A 83 -6.83 -4.29 4.07
C CYS A 83 -6.88 -5.80 4.34
N ILE A 84 -6.64 -6.60 3.31
CA ILE A 84 -6.68 -8.06 3.38
C ILE A 84 -5.28 -8.65 3.47
N THR A 85 -5.18 -9.82 4.10
CA THR A 85 -4.06 -10.75 3.88
C THR A 85 -4.35 -11.57 2.63
N HIS A 86 -3.60 -11.36 1.56
CA HIS A 86 -3.88 -12.02 0.27
C HIS A 86 -3.29 -13.45 0.14
N GLY A 87 -2.46 -13.89 1.11
CA GLY A 87 -1.74 -15.16 1.06
C GLY A 87 -0.50 -15.15 0.16
N GLY A 88 0.13 -16.31 -0.03
CA GLY A 88 1.29 -16.45 -0.91
C GLY A 88 0.85 -16.93 -2.29
N GLY A 89 0.55 -16.00 -3.21
CA GLY A 89 0.09 -16.37 -4.54
C GLY A 89 1.09 -17.29 -5.25
N PRO A 90 0.63 -18.31 -6.00
CA PRO A 90 -0.74 -18.70 -6.36
C PRO A 90 -1.41 -19.68 -5.37
N MET A 91 -0.76 -19.98 -4.25
CA MET A 91 -1.13 -21.10 -3.37
C MET A 91 -2.54 -21.02 -2.76
N PRO A 92 -3.17 -19.85 -2.51
CA PRO A 92 -4.58 -19.79 -2.14
C PRO A 92 -5.51 -20.55 -3.10
N ILE A 93 -5.19 -20.59 -4.40
CA ILE A 93 -5.98 -21.31 -5.42
C ILE A 93 -5.43 -22.71 -5.68
N VAL A 94 -4.11 -22.83 -5.84
CA VAL A 94 -3.47 -24.09 -6.27
C VAL A 94 -3.29 -25.08 -5.11
N GLY A 95 -3.03 -24.59 -3.90
CA GLY A 95 -2.80 -25.42 -2.72
C GLY A 95 -3.92 -26.44 -2.47
N PRO A 96 -5.20 -26.01 -2.41
CA PRO A 96 -6.33 -26.92 -2.24
C PRO A 96 -6.42 -28.01 -3.32
N MET A 97 -6.02 -27.71 -4.57
CA MET A 97 -5.98 -28.69 -5.67
C MET A 97 -4.94 -29.78 -5.44
N LEU A 98 -3.91 -29.49 -4.64
CA LEU A 98 -2.82 -30.39 -4.28
C LEU A 98 -3.01 -31.01 -2.88
N GLY A 99 -4.14 -30.74 -2.22
CA GLY A 99 -4.43 -31.20 -0.85
C GLY A 99 -3.70 -30.41 0.24
N ASP A 100 -3.08 -29.28 -0.09
CA ASP A 100 -2.50 -28.35 0.87
C ASP A 100 -3.61 -27.51 1.52
N LYS A 101 -3.47 -27.27 2.82
CA LYS A 101 -4.44 -26.59 3.69
C LYS A 101 -3.89 -25.33 4.34
N GLY A 102 -2.65 -24.94 4.03
CA GLY A 102 -1.99 -23.81 4.70
C GLY A 102 -2.70 -22.47 4.52
N HIS A 103 -3.52 -22.31 3.48
CA HIS A 103 -4.31 -21.11 3.22
C HIS A 103 -5.79 -21.23 3.62
N ASP A 104 -6.26 -22.35 4.18
CA ASP A 104 -7.69 -22.60 4.41
C ASP A 104 -8.39 -21.47 5.19
N ASN A 105 -7.75 -20.94 6.25
CA ASN A 105 -8.32 -19.84 7.05
C ASN A 105 -8.41 -18.53 6.25
N ILE A 106 -7.32 -18.15 5.57
CA ILE A 106 -7.31 -16.98 4.68
C ILE A 106 -8.37 -17.15 3.59
N ASN A 107 -8.45 -18.32 2.95
CA ASN A 107 -9.40 -18.63 1.89
C ASN A 107 -10.85 -18.54 2.37
N ALA A 108 -11.14 -19.00 3.58
CA ALA A 108 -12.46 -18.87 4.19
C ALA A 108 -12.83 -17.39 4.41
N THR A 109 -11.89 -16.58 4.88
CA THR A 109 -12.08 -15.14 5.02
C THR A 109 -12.31 -14.46 3.66
N LEU A 110 -11.46 -14.73 2.67
CA LEU A 110 -11.56 -14.15 1.33
C LEU A 110 -12.85 -14.54 0.61
N SER A 111 -13.34 -15.78 0.81
CA SER A 111 -14.56 -16.28 0.17
C SER A 111 -15.86 -15.86 0.86
N ASN A 112 -15.82 -15.53 2.16
CA ASN A 112 -17.05 -15.31 2.94
C ASN A 112 -17.10 -13.92 3.59
N ARG A 113 -16.06 -13.55 4.34
CA ARG A 113 -16.05 -12.31 5.14
C ARG A 113 -15.85 -11.07 4.28
N ILE A 114 -14.91 -11.12 3.33
CA ILE A 114 -14.63 -9.97 2.46
C ILE A 114 -15.80 -9.66 1.53
N PRO A 115 -16.47 -10.64 0.87
CA PRO A 115 -17.65 -10.37 0.06
C PRO A 115 -18.80 -9.77 0.86
N ALA A 116 -19.00 -10.21 2.11
CA ALA A 116 -19.98 -9.64 3.02
C ALA A 116 -19.66 -8.18 3.38
N LEU A 117 -18.40 -7.87 3.70
CA LEU A 117 -17.95 -6.50 3.96
C LEU A 117 -18.10 -5.57 2.75
N LEU A 118 -17.87 -6.11 1.54
CA LEU A 118 -18.11 -5.45 0.26
C LEU A 118 -19.59 -5.52 -0.17
N LYS A 119 -20.47 -6.16 0.60
CA LYS A 119 -21.89 -6.32 0.30
C LYS A 119 -22.17 -6.88 -1.10
N LEU A 120 -21.27 -7.74 -1.61
CA LEU A 120 -21.40 -8.32 -2.95
C LEU A 120 -22.69 -9.12 -3.08
N GLY A 121 -23.33 -9.02 -4.24
CA GLY A 121 -24.64 -9.64 -4.49
C GLY A 121 -25.85 -8.86 -3.93
N THR A 122 -25.64 -7.68 -3.36
CA THR A 122 -26.71 -6.77 -2.91
C THR A 122 -26.72 -5.47 -3.74
N PRO A 123 -27.81 -4.67 -3.70
CA PRO A 123 -27.85 -3.35 -4.34
C PRO A 123 -26.80 -2.35 -3.80
N ASP A 124 -26.24 -2.62 -2.61
CA ASP A 124 -25.22 -1.81 -1.97
C ASP A 124 -23.78 -2.19 -2.36
N ALA A 125 -23.60 -3.20 -3.24
CA ALA A 125 -22.27 -3.57 -3.70
C ALA A 125 -21.55 -2.37 -4.36
N PRO A 126 -20.22 -2.21 -4.17
CA PRO A 126 -19.44 -1.17 -4.81
C PRO A 126 -19.57 -1.20 -6.33
N LYS A 127 -19.68 -0.03 -6.95
CA LYS A 127 -19.72 0.10 -8.41
C LYS A 127 -18.36 -0.22 -9.06
N ALA A 128 -17.28 -0.12 -8.28
CA ALA A 128 -15.92 -0.47 -8.64
C ALA A 128 -15.09 -0.65 -7.36
N ILE A 129 -13.94 -1.31 -7.48
CA ILE A 129 -13.00 -1.51 -6.37
C ILE A 129 -11.60 -1.07 -6.81
N VAL A 130 -11.02 -0.13 -6.07
CA VAL A 130 -9.60 0.21 -6.20
C VAL A 130 -8.80 -0.77 -5.36
N VAL A 131 -7.88 -1.51 -5.98
CA VAL A 131 -7.07 -2.50 -5.30
C VAL A 131 -5.62 -2.05 -5.26
N VAL A 132 -5.08 -1.83 -4.06
CA VAL A 132 -3.70 -1.41 -3.84
C VAL A 132 -2.82 -2.65 -3.68
N THR A 133 -1.81 -2.81 -4.54
CA THR A 133 -0.99 -4.04 -4.61
C THR A 133 0.50 -3.77 -4.37
N PRO A 134 1.21 -4.64 -3.61
CA PRO A 134 2.64 -4.56 -3.37
C PRO A 134 3.48 -5.07 -4.54
N HIS A 135 2.89 -5.80 -5.51
CA HIS A 135 3.59 -6.38 -6.66
C HIS A 135 3.85 -5.37 -7.79
N TRP A 136 3.60 -4.08 -7.52
CA TRP A 136 3.88 -2.99 -8.42
C TRP A 136 4.42 -1.80 -7.64
N ARG A 137 5.70 -1.44 -7.88
CA ARG A 137 6.46 -0.50 -7.04
C ARG A 137 7.20 0.58 -7.84
N PRO A 138 6.52 1.36 -8.69
CA PRO A 138 7.10 2.52 -9.34
C PRO A 138 7.41 3.66 -8.35
N ASP A 139 8.18 4.66 -8.78
CA ASP A 139 8.47 5.85 -7.96
C ASP A 139 7.29 6.83 -7.87
N ARG A 140 6.25 6.63 -8.70
CA ARG A 140 5.05 7.46 -8.76
C ARG A 140 3.81 6.59 -8.66
N PRO A 141 2.72 7.04 -8.00
CA PRO A 141 1.49 6.27 -7.93
C PRO A 141 1.02 5.94 -9.35
N THR A 142 0.88 4.66 -9.69
CA THR A 142 0.49 4.25 -11.03
C THR A 142 -0.78 3.43 -10.97
N VAL A 143 -1.72 3.71 -11.87
CA VAL A 143 -3.01 3.02 -11.97
C VAL A 143 -3.18 2.34 -13.31
N THR A 144 -3.83 1.18 -13.33
CA THR A 144 -4.29 0.56 -14.58
C THR A 144 -5.40 1.38 -15.22
N GLY A 145 -5.26 1.70 -16.50
CA GLY A 145 -6.21 2.54 -17.25
C GLY A 145 -7.06 1.81 -18.28
N THR A 146 -6.85 0.51 -18.49
CA THR A 146 -7.50 -0.28 -19.55
C THR A 146 -8.79 -0.94 -19.07
N ALA A 147 -9.79 -1.08 -19.95
CA ALA A 147 -11.08 -1.69 -19.65
C ALA A 147 -11.05 -3.22 -19.58
N GLU A 148 -10.09 -3.85 -20.27
CA GLU A 148 -9.89 -5.30 -20.26
C GLU A 148 -8.41 -5.65 -19.99
N PRO A 149 -7.89 -5.43 -18.77
CA PRO A 149 -6.50 -5.73 -18.49
C PRO A 149 -6.25 -7.24 -18.56
N PRO A 150 -5.13 -7.67 -19.16
CA PRO A 150 -4.77 -9.08 -19.18
C PRO A 150 -4.41 -9.56 -17.77
N LEU A 151 -4.26 -10.86 -17.57
CA LEU A 151 -3.54 -11.36 -16.40
C LEU A 151 -2.03 -11.17 -16.58
N TYR A 152 -1.37 -10.91 -15.46
CA TYR A 152 0.08 -10.88 -15.35
C TYR A 152 0.52 -11.88 -14.29
N HIS A 153 0.89 -13.10 -14.69
CA HIS A 153 1.42 -14.12 -13.79
C HIS A 153 2.84 -13.78 -13.37
N ASP A 154 2.98 -13.10 -12.24
CA ASP A 154 4.24 -12.65 -11.63
C ASP A 154 4.78 -13.63 -10.58
N PHE A 155 4.56 -14.93 -10.80
CA PHE A 155 5.05 -16.01 -9.94
C PHE A 155 6.46 -16.47 -10.33
N GLU A 156 7.18 -17.03 -9.36
CA GLU A 156 8.42 -17.76 -9.65
C GLU A 156 8.15 -19.03 -10.50
N PRO A 157 9.02 -19.39 -11.46
CA PRO A 157 8.87 -20.59 -12.29
C PRO A 157 8.79 -21.93 -11.54
N SER A 158 9.16 -21.97 -10.25
CA SER A 158 9.12 -23.18 -9.41
C SER A 158 7.73 -23.55 -8.91
N HIS A 159 6.71 -22.72 -9.17
CA HIS A 159 5.33 -23.04 -8.77
C HIS A 159 4.75 -24.22 -9.57
N PRO A 160 3.69 -24.89 -9.06
CA PRO A 160 3.05 -26.00 -9.76
C PRO A 160 2.49 -25.58 -11.13
N PRO A 161 2.52 -26.42 -12.18
CA PRO A 161 2.05 -26.08 -13.53
C PRO A 161 0.63 -25.49 -13.60
N GLN A 162 -0.26 -25.94 -12.71
CA GLN A 162 -1.64 -25.46 -12.61
C GLN A 162 -1.74 -23.95 -12.30
N SER A 163 -0.66 -23.34 -11.80
CA SER A 163 -0.59 -21.90 -11.52
C SER A 163 -0.75 -21.05 -12.78
N TRP A 164 -0.28 -21.53 -13.93
CA TRP A 164 -0.38 -20.82 -15.22
C TRP A 164 -1.71 -21.05 -15.94
N ASP A 165 -2.51 -22.02 -15.47
CA ASP A 165 -3.87 -22.26 -15.99
C ASP A 165 -4.91 -21.33 -15.35
N ILE A 166 -4.52 -20.58 -14.30
CA ILE A 166 -5.39 -19.64 -13.61
C ILE A 166 -5.78 -18.50 -14.55
N SER A 167 -7.09 -18.24 -14.65
CA SER A 167 -7.67 -17.13 -15.41
C SER A 167 -8.68 -16.35 -14.57
N TYR A 168 -8.69 -15.03 -14.69
CA TYR A 168 -9.65 -14.13 -14.07
C TYR A 168 -9.88 -12.93 -14.99
N LYS A 169 -11.15 -12.59 -15.23
CA LYS A 169 -11.57 -11.61 -16.25
C LYS A 169 -12.42 -10.49 -15.67
N ALA A 170 -12.02 -9.94 -14.52
CA ALA A 170 -12.66 -8.73 -14.02
C ALA A 170 -12.39 -7.55 -14.96
N PRO A 171 -13.41 -6.76 -15.33
CA PRO A 171 -13.22 -5.58 -16.16
C PRO A 171 -12.44 -4.52 -15.40
N GLY A 172 -11.63 -3.75 -16.12
CA GLY A 172 -11.07 -2.51 -15.60
C GLY A 172 -12.08 -1.37 -15.61
N SER A 173 -11.79 -0.25 -14.93
CA SER A 173 -12.59 0.97 -15.02
C SER A 173 -11.72 2.18 -15.40
N PRO A 174 -11.63 2.53 -16.70
CA PRO A 174 -10.91 3.73 -17.16
C PRO A 174 -11.44 5.03 -16.54
N GLU A 175 -12.75 5.10 -16.26
CA GLU A 175 -13.39 6.23 -15.60
C GLU A 175 -12.87 6.42 -14.17
N VAL A 176 -12.89 5.34 -13.36
CA VAL A 176 -12.37 5.39 -11.98
C VAL A 176 -10.87 5.64 -11.98
N ALA A 177 -10.12 5.07 -12.94
CA ALA A 177 -8.69 5.33 -13.09
C ALA A 177 -8.36 6.81 -13.35
N GLU A 178 -9.12 7.48 -14.23
CA GLU A 178 -8.94 8.92 -14.46
C GLU A 178 -9.25 9.72 -13.20
N LYS A 179 -10.32 9.35 -12.48
CA LYS A 179 -10.69 10.03 -11.23
C LYS A 179 -9.64 9.88 -10.13
N ILE A 180 -9.04 8.70 -10.00
CA ILE A 180 -7.89 8.49 -9.11
C ILE A 180 -6.75 9.44 -9.49
N CYS A 181 -6.45 9.56 -10.79
CA CYS A 181 -5.38 10.45 -11.25
C CYS A 181 -5.69 11.93 -10.95
N GLU A 182 -6.94 12.37 -11.10
CA GLU A 182 -7.37 13.72 -10.71
C GLU A 182 -7.19 13.96 -9.20
N LEU A 183 -7.66 13.04 -8.36
CA LEU A 183 -7.55 13.15 -6.90
C LEU A 183 -6.10 13.20 -6.43
N LEU A 184 -5.24 12.32 -6.98
CA LEU A 184 -3.83 12.29 -6.65
C LEU A 184 -3.10 13.56 -7.14
N ARG A 185 -3.43 14.08 -8.34
CA ARG A 185 -2.90 15.38 -8.83
C ARG A 185 -3.30 16.53 -7.90
N ASN A 186 -4.55 16.57 -7.47
CA ASN A 186 -5.05 17.60 -6.54
C ASN A 186 -4.37 17.53 -5.16
N ALA A 187 -3.94 16.34 -4.73
CA ALA A 187 -3.13 16.14 -3.53
C ALA A 187 -1.63 16.47 -3.71
N GLY A 188 -1.23 16.95 -4.89
CA GLY A 188 0.16 17.32 -5.23
C GLY A 188 1.04 16.14 -5.64
N LEU A 189 0.47 14.97 -5.94
CA LEU A 189 1.19 13.80 -6.44
C LEU A 189 1.23 13.82 -7.98
N GLN A 190 2.06 12.97 -8.57
CA GLN A 190 2.24 12.86 -10.02
C GLN A 190 1.82 11.47 -10.52
N PRO A 191 0.51 11.16 -10.52
CA PRO A 191 0.06 9.83 -10.89
C PRO A 191 0.30 9.52 -12.36
N VAL A 192 0.38 8.22 -12.66
CA VAL A 192 0.59 7.68 -14.00
C VAL A 192 -0.55 6.73 -14.31
N LYS A 193 -1.05 6.77 -15.54
CA LYS A 193 -2.01 5.80 -16.05
C LYS A 193 -1.27 4.84 -16.98
N ASP A 194 -1.27 3.56 -16.62
CA ASP A 194 -0.66 2.48 -17.40
C ASP A 194 -1.75 1.75 -18.17
N MET A 195 -1.60 1.70 -19.50
CA MET A 195 -2.59 1.09 -20.41
C MET A 195 -2.27 -0.38 -20.75
N GLU A 196 -1.15 -0.91 -20.26
CA GLU A 196 -0.66 -2.24 -20.62
C GLU A 196 -0.57 -3.18 -19.40
N ARG A 197 -0.45 -2.63 -18.19
CA ARG A 197 -0.36 -3.40 -16.94
C ARG A 197 -1.55 -4.34 -16.78
N GLY A 198 -1.25 -5.63 -16.69
CA GLY A 198 -2.20 -6.67 -16.32
C GLY A 198 -2.37 -6.83 -14.81
N TRP A 199 -3.40 -7.57 -14.41
CA TRP A 199 -3.66 -7.95 -13.03
C TRP A 199 -2.54 -8.84 -12.51
N ASP A 200 -1.77 -8.37 -11.54
CA ASP A 200 -0.81 -9.21 -10.82
C ASP A 200 -1.50 -10.12 -9.80
N HIS A 201 -0.76 -11.06 -9.23
CA HIS A 201 -1.36 -12.05 -8.34
C HIS A 201 -1.95 -11.46 -7.06
N GLY A 202 -1.47 -10.30 -6.60
CA GLY A 202 -2.11 -9.56 -5.52
C GLY A 202 -3.53 -9.10 -5.87
N ILE A 203 -3.88 -9.07 -7.16
CA ILE A 203 -5.23 -8.81 -7.63
C ILE A 203 -5.97 -10.12 -7.88
N PHE A 204 -5.56 -10.91 -8.88
CA PHE A 204 -6.44 -11.97 -9.38
C PHE A 204 -6.57 -13.16 -8.42
N VAL A 205 -5.55 -13.48 -7.62
CA VAL A 205 -5.61 -14.61 -6.67
C VAL A 205 -6.66 -14.37 -5.58
N PRO A 206 -6.62 -13.26 -4.81
CA PRO A 206 -7.66 -13.03 -3.80
C PRO A 206 -9.02 -12.79 -4.44
N PHE A 207 -9.10 -12.14 -5.61
CA PHE A 207 -10.39 -11.85 -6.24
C PHE A 207 -11.08 -13.06 -6.88
N LEU A 208 -10.34 -14.12 -7.23
CA LEU A 208 -10.93 -15.42 -7.56
C LEU A 208 -11.71 -16.03 -6.39
N LEU A 209 -11.40 -15.64 -5.15
CA LEU A 209 -12.12 -16.05 -3.94
C LEU A 209 -13.19 -15.02 -3.55
N ILE A 210 -12.84 -13.73 -3.58
CA ILE A 210 -13.75 -12.63 -3.17
C ILE A 210 -14.90 -12.44 -4.15
N ASN A 211 -14.60 -12.34 -5.45
CA ASN A 211 -15.62 -12.19 -6.49
C ASN A 211 -15.33 -13.13 -7.67
N PRO A 212 -15.61 -14.43 -7.53
CA PRO A 212 -15.31 -15.42 -8.57
C PRO A 212 -15.99 -15.14 -9.92
N LYS A 213 -17.12 -14.41 -9.91
CA LYS A 213 -17.83 -14.01 -11.14
C LYS A 213 -17.06 -12.98 -11.96
N GLY A 214 -16.20 -12.18 -11.32
CA GLY A 214 -15.45 -11.12 -12.00
C GLY A 214 -16.34 -10.04 -12.63
N ASP A 215 -17.50 -9.77 -12.05
CA ASP A 215 -18.50 -8.84 -12.60
C ASP A 215 -18.41 -7.40 -12.01
N ILE A 216 -17.57 -7.20 -10.99
CA ILE A 216 -17.30 -5.88 -10.41
C ILE A 216 -16.02 -5.30 -11.02
N PRO A 217 -16.05 -4.07 -11.59
CA PRO A 217 -14.87 -3.43 -12.12
C PRO A 217 -13.76 -3.22 -11.08
N LEU A 218 -12.52 -3.52 -11.47
CA LEU A 218 -11.32 -3.29 -10.65
C LEU A 218 -10.47 -2.15 -11.23
N VAL A 219 -9.76 -1.45 -10.36
CA VAL A 219 -8.65 -0.59 -10.76
C VAL A 219 -7.46 -0.91 -9.86
N GLN A 220 -6.39 -1.42 -10.45
CA GLN A 220 -5.16 -1.70 -9.72
C GLN A 220 -4.37 -0.40 -9.53
N LEU A 221 -3.96 -0.15 -8.28
CA LEU A 221 -3.10 0.96 -7.87
C LEU A 221 -1.80 0.40 -7.30
N SER A 222 -0.69 0.90 -7.79
CA SER A 222 0.64 0.57 -7.27
C SER A 222 0.85 1.13 -5.86
N ILE A 223 1.74 0.51 -5.10
CA ILE A 223 2.45 1.22 -4.03
C ILE A 223 3.62 2.01 -4.61
N LEU A 224 4.37 2.72 -3.76
CA LEU A 224 5.64 3.35 -4.14
C LEU A 224 6.82 2.42 -3.87
N SER A 225 7.94 2.66 -4.56
CA SER A 225 9.22 2.00 -4.31
C SER A 225 9.80 2.25 -2.91
N THR A 226 9.40 3.35 -2.28
CA THR A 226 9.83 3.72 -0.91
C THR A 226 9.04 2.98 0.16
N GLU A 227 9.58 2.85 1.37
CA GLU A 227 8.84 2.36 2.55
C GLU A 227 8.27 3.50 3.42
N ASP A 228 8.13 4.71 2.85
CA ASP A 228 7.67 5.88 3.58
C ASP A 228 6.17 5.78 3.86
N PRO A 229 5.75 5.61 5.12
CA PRO A 229 4.34 5.46 5.47
C PRO A 229 3.54 6.74 5.18
N VAL A 230 4.18 7.92 5.21
CA VAL A 230 3.50 9.20 4.99
C VAL A 230 3.08 9.36 3.55
N GLN A 231 3.94 8.96 2.61
CA GLN A 231 3.61 9.03 1.18
C GLN A 231 2.43 8.12 0.84
N HIS A 232 2.43 6.88 1.37
CA HIS A 232 1.33 5.95 1.19
C HIS A 232 0.04 6.41 1.87
N TYR A 233 0.13 6.96 3.09
CA TYR A 233 -1.02 7.51 3.79
C TYR A 233 -1.67 8.65 3.00
N ARG A 234 -0.85 9.56 2.43
CA ARG A 234 -1.33 10.67 1.59
C ARG A 234 -2.03 10.20 0.31
N ILE A 235 -1.57 9.10 -0.29
CA ILE A 235 -2.30 8.44 -1.39
C ILE A 235 -3.68 8.04 -0.88
N GLY A 236 -3.75 7.36 0.27
CA GLY A 236 -5.01 6.97 0.91
C GLY A 236 -5.97 8.14 1.16
N GLU A 237 -5.46 9.21 1.78
CA GLU A 237 -6.25 10.43 2.06
C GLU A 237 -6.87 11.02 0.79
N ALA A 238 -6.12 11.07 -0.31
CA ALA A 238 -6.60 11.56 -1.59
C ALA A 238 -7.73 10.70 -2.17
N LEU A 239 -7.72 9.38 -1.91
CA LEU A 239 -8.73 8.44 -2.41
C LEU A 239 -10.00 8.40 -1.55
N ALA A 240 -9.98 8.96 -0.33
CA ALA A 240 -11.05 8.77 0.65
C ALA A 240 -12.45 9.21 0.15
N THR A 241 -12.52 10.19 -0.77
CA THR A 241 -13.78 10.70 -1.33
C THR A 241 -14.37 9.79 -2.42
N LEU A 242 -13.59 8.89 -3.03
CA LEU A 242 -14.13 7.88 -3.97
C LEU A 242 -15.18 6.99 -3.30
N ARG A 243 -15.06 6.82 -1.99
CA ARG A 243 -15.96 6.02 -1.18
C ARG A 243 -17.37 6.61 -1.12
N ASP A 244 -17.51 7.93 -1.14
CA ASP A 244 -18.81 8.62 -1.23
C ASP A 244 -19.50 8.39 -2.58
N GLU A 245 -18.76 7.88 -3.56
CA GLU A 245 -19.24 7.50 -4.88
C GLU A 245 -19.46 6.01 -5.03
N ASN A 246 -19.51 5.28 -3.90
CA ASN A 246 -19.63 3.83 -3.82
C ASN A 246 -18.48 3.08 -4.53
N VAL A 247 -17.26 3.60 -4.46
CA VAL A 247 -16.04 2.90 -4.89
C VAL A 247 -15.26 2.43 -3.66
N ALA A 248 -15.11 1.12 -3.50
CA ALA A 248 -14.37 0.55 -2.37
C ALA A 248 -12.86 0.65 -2.58
N ILE A 249 -12.12 0.63 -1.48
CA ILE A 249 -10.66 0.59 -1.50
C ILE A 249 -10.22 -0.67 -0.77
N VAL A 250 -9.48 -1.54 -1.48
CA VAL A 250 -8.97 -2.79 -0.94
C VAL A 250 -7.44 -2.78 -1.01
N GLY A 251 -6.77 -2.81 0.13
CA GLY A 251 -5.33 -3.07 0.20
C GLY A 251 -5.09 -4.56 0.19
N SER A 252 -4.46 -5.08 -0.87
CA SER A 252 -4.11 -6.49 -0.99
C SER A 252 -2.67 -6.68 -0.53
N GLY A 253 -2.45 -7.07 0.73
CA GLY A 253 -1.10 -7.15 1.29
C GLY A 253 -0.94 -8.28 2.28
N PHE A 254 -0.01 -8.09 3.21
CA PHE A 254 0.30 -9.04 4.27
C PHE A 254 0.92 -8.31 5.49
N ALA A 255 0.12 -7.46 6.13
CA ALA A 255 0.64 -6.50 7.12
C ALA A 255 1.21 -7.14 8.40
N SER A 256 0.66 -8.27 8.83
CA SER A 256 1.10 -8.94 10.06
C SER A 256 2.52 -9.48 10.00
N PHE A 257 2.93 -10.03 8.86
CA PHE A 257 4.20 -10.74 8.78
C PHE A 257 4.53 -11.03 7.32
N HIS A 258 5.57 -10.42 6.75
CA HIS A 258 6.02 -10.68 5.39
C HIS A 258 7.56 -10.76 5.32
N ASN A 259 8.11 -11.69 6.09
CA ASN A 259 9.49 -12.12 5.97
C ASN A 259 9.51 -13.53 5.37
N VAL A 260 9.67 -13.60 4.04
CA VAL A 260 9.46 -14.83 3.27
C VAL A 260 10.36 -15.98 3.75
N ALA A 261 11.60 -15.69 4.13
CA ALA A 261 12.53 -16.70 4.64
C ALA A 261 12.01 -17.36 5.92
N ILE A 262 11.46 -16.55 6.83
CA ILE A 262 10.95 -17.01 8.12
C ILE A 262 9.57 -17.64 7.97
N GLN A 263 8.69 -17.05 7.16
CA GLN A 263 7.41 -17.67 6.78
C GLN A 263 7.61 -19.08 6.24
N ARG A 264 8.58 -19.26 5.33
CA ARG A 264 8.92 -20.57 4.78
C ARG A 264 9.42 -21.54 5.86
N SER A 265 10.26 -21.07 6.78
CA SER A 265 10.72 -21.88 7.93
C SER A 265 9.52 -22.37 8.76
N LEU A 266 8.65 -21.43 9.17
CA LEU A 266 7.49 -21.72 10.01
C LEU A 266 6.47 -22.64 9.33
N TYR A 267 6.30 -22.52 8.02
CA TYR A 267 5.37 -23.35 7.26
C TYR A 267 5.69 -24.85 7.34
N PHE A 268 6.97 -25.20 7.47
CA PHE A 268 7.43 -26.60 7.53
C PHE A 268 7.87 -27.03 8.94
N ALA A 269 7.79 -26.14 9.94
CA ALA A 269 8.20 -26.42 11.30
C ALA A 269 7.15 -27.23 12.08
N ASP A 270 7.58 -27.93 13.13
CA ASP A 270 6.66 -28.47 14.14
C ASP A 270 5.96 -27.30 14.86
N PRO A 271 4.62 -27.22 14.84
CA PRO A 271 3.87 -26.16 15.51
C PRO A 271 4.16 -26.04 17.01
N ASN A 272 4.60 -27.13 17.65
CA ASN A 272 4.94 -27.16 19.08
C ASN A 272 6.42 -26.84 19.37
N SER A 273 7.21 -26.57 18.33
CA SER A 273 8.62 -26.21 18.50
C SER A 273 8.77 -24.86 19.22
N SER A 274 9.86 -24.73 19.98
CA SER A 274 10.22 -23.47 20.66
C SER A 274 10.42 -22.31 19.68
N GLU A 275 10.87 -22.59 18.45
CA GLU A 275 10.98 -21.61 17.37
C GLU A 275 9.61 -21.05 16.99
N VAL A 276 8.62 -21.91 16.72
CA VAL A 276 7.26 -21.46 16.39
C VAL A 276 6.66 -20.66 17.55
N GLN A 277 6.82 -21.11 18.79
CA GLN A 277 6.33 -20.39 19.97
C GLN A 277 6.96 -18.99 20.13
N LEU A 278 8.25 -18.85 19.81
CA LEU A 278 8.92 -17.54 19.79
C LEU A 278 8.29 -16.60 18.74
N TRP A 279 8.10 -17.10 17.52
CA TRP A 279 7.50 -16.31 16.43
C TRP A 279 6.06 -15.92 16.69
N LEU A 280 5.27 -16.81 17.32
CA LEU A 280 3.91 -16.49 17.77
C LEU A 280 3.89 -15.28 18.71
N GLY A 281 4.81 -15.22 19.66
CA GLY A 281 4.94 -14.07 20.56
C GLY A 281 5.27 -12.77 19.82
N ARG A 282 6.26 -12.83 18.91
CA ARG A 282 6.70 -11.65 18.14
C ARG A 282 5.60 -11.10 17.23
N VAL A 283 4.93 -11.98 16.48
CA VAL A 283 3.83 -11.61 15.57
C VAL A 283 2.67 -11.01 16.37
N ARG A 284 2.35 -11.55 17.55
CA ARG A 284 1.30 -11.01 18.42
C ARG A 284 1.61 -9.59 18.91
N GLU A 285 2.84 -9.34 19.37
CA GLU A 285 3.25 -8.00 19.82
C GLU A 285 3.22 -6.98 18.68
N TRP A 286 3.70 -7.37 17.49
CA TRP A 286 3.61 -6.56 16.28
C TRP A 286 2.15 -6.27 15.89
N ASN A 287 1.30 -7.30 15.78
CA ASN A 287 -0.11 -7.15 15.44
C ASN A 287 -0.82 -6.22 16.41
N LYS A 288 -0.51 -6.33 17.71
CA LYS A 288 -1.10 -5.46 18.74
C LYS A 288 -0.77 -3.99 18.51
N VAL A 289 0.51 -3.63 18.38
CA VAL A 289 0.90 -2.22 18.20
C VAL A 289 0.43 -1.66 16.85
N LEU A 290 0.40 -2.51 15.81
CA LEU A 290 -0.10 -2.14 14.50
C LEU A 290 -1.60 -1.85 14.58
N ALA A 291 -2.39 -2.72 15.21
CA ALA A 291 -3.82 -2.54 15.46
C ALA A 291 -4.11 -1.26 16.28
N ASP A 292 -3.41 -1.08 17.41
CA ASP A 292 -3.53 0.11 18.27
C ASP A 292 -3.18 1.41 17.52
N SER A 293 -2.45 1.31 16.41
CA SER A 293 -2.08 2.44 15.54
C SER A 293 -3.12 2.68 14.44
N VAL A 294 -3.39 1.67 13.60
CA VAL A 294 -4.26 1.82 12.42
C VAL A 294 -5.74 1.98 12.76
N LEU A 295 -6.19 1.43 13.89
CA LEU A 295 -7.57 1.53 14.35
C LEU A 295 -7.81 2.78 15.22
N ASN A 296 -6.81 3.64 15.40
CA ASN A 296 -7.01 4.91 16.08
C ASN A 296 -8.03 5.77 15.31
N ARG A 297 -9.02 6.32 16.02
CA ARG A 297 -10.10 7.10 15.41
C ARG A 297 -9.65 8.48 14.93
N ASP A 298 -8.63 9.07 15.54
CA ASP A 298 -8.08 10.36 15.11
C ASP A 298 -7.10 10.12 13.94
N PRO A 299 -7.38 10.59 12.71
CA PRO A 299 -6.49 10.39 11.57
C PRO A 299 -5.11 11.00 11.77
N LYS A 300 -4.98 12.09 12.53
CA LYS A 300 -3.68 12.72 12.80
C LYS A 300 -2.83 11.86 13.72
N GLU A 301 -3.44 11.31 14.78
CA GLU A 301 -2.76 10.39 15.69
C GLU A 301 -2.44 9.06 15.00
N ARG A 302 -3.36 8.55 14.16
CA ARG A 302 -3.12 7.38 13.30
C ARG A 302 -1.87 7.58 12.44
N LEU A 303 -1.79 8.68 11.69
CA LEU A 303 -0.63 9.00 10.87
C LEU A 303 0.65 9.16 11.71
N ARG A 304 0.58 9.89 12.84
CA ARG A 304 1.73 10.10 13.72
C ARG A 304 2.31 8.78 14.27
N ARG A 305 1.45 7.83 14.61
CA ARG A 305 1.88 6.49 15.04
C ARG A 305 2.51 5.71 13.90
N LEU A 306 1.86 5.69 12.74
CA LEU A 306 2.35 4.96 11.56
C LEU A 306 3.65 5.54 10.99
N GLN A 307 3.90 6.84 11.14
CA GLN A 307 5.20 7.46 10.85
C GLN A 307 6.34 6.79 11.62
N GLY A 308 6.08 6.35 12.84
CA GLY A 308 7.05 5.69 13.71
C GLY A 308 7.08 4.17 13.61
N TRP A 309 6.45 3.55 12.60
CA TRP A 309 6.25 2.09 12.55
C TRP A 309 7.55 1.28 12.62
N ARG A 310 8.66 1.80 12.10
CA ARG A 310 9.98 1.15 12.20
C ARG A 310 10.48 1.05 13.65
N GLY A 311 9.97 1.87 14.56
CA GLY A 311 10.23 1.77 16.01
C GLY A 311 9.33 0.77 16.75
N PHE A 312 8.40 0.11 16.06
CA PHE A 312 7.55 -0.91 16.68
C PHE A 312 8.36 -2.18 17.01
N PRO A 313 7.97 -2.94 18.05
CA PRO A 313 8.57 -4.23 18.36
C PRO A 313 8.64 -5.13 17.13
N TYR A 314 9.81 -5.72 16.91
CA TYR A 314 10.07 -6.70 15.84
C TYR A 314 9.78 -6.20 14.41
N SER A 315 9.73 -4.88 14.16
CA SER A 315 9.41 -4.33 12.84
C SER A 315 10.29 -4.89 11.70
N LEU A 316 11.59 -5.05 11.95
CA LEU A 316 12.56 -5.61 10.99
C LEU A 316 12.48 -7.14 10.87
N ASP A 317 11.96 -7.82 11.90
CA ASP A 317 11.69 -9.25 11.80
C ASP A 317 10.45 -9.50 10.95
N MET A 318 9.42 -8.66 11.10
CA MET A 318 8.15 -8.81 10.38
C MET A 318 8.25 -8.38 8.92
N HIS A 319 8.98 -7.30 8.69
CA HIS A 319 9.17 -6.68 7.38
C HIS A 319 10.63 -6.21 7.29
N PRO A 320 11.55 -6.95 6.65
CA PRO A 320 12.94 -6.54 6.54
C PRO A 320 13.12 -5.15 5.90
N ALA A 321 14.30 -4.55 6.08
CA ALA A 321 14.59 -3.25 5.46
C ALA A 321 14.71 -3.39 3.94
N GLY A 322 13.88 -2.66 3.20
CA GLY A 322 13.77 -2.76 1.73
C GLY A 322 12.79 -3.82 1.24
N GLU A 323 12.10 -4.53 2.15
CA GLU A 323 11.16 -5.63 1.86
C GLU A 323 9.83 -5.45 2.61
N ALA A 324 9.46 -4.22 2.96
CA ALA A 324 8.20 -3.91 3.63
C ALA A 324 7.02 -3.63 2.69
N GLU A 325 7.13 -3.99 1.40
CA GLU A 325 6.11 -3.65 0.42
C GLU A 325 4.72 -4.17 0.78
N HIS A 326 4.64 -5.36 1.39
CA HIS A 326 3.37 -5.99 1.77
C HIS A 326 2.70 -5.33 2.99
N LEU A 327 3.39 -4.41 3.69
CA LEU A 327 2.80 -3.54 4.71
C LEU A 327 2.20 -2.26 4.09
N MET A 328 2.71 -1.79 2.96
CA MET A 328 2.33 -0.48 2.41
C MET A 328 0.86 -0.35 1.98
N PRO A 329 0.17 -1.40 1.48
CA PRO A 329 -1.28 -1.34 1.23
C PRO A 329 -2.09 -0.95 2.47
N LEU A 330 -1.68 -1.38 3.68
CA LEU A 330 -2.32 -0.98 4.93
C LEU A 330 -2.17 0.51 5.21
N MET A 331 -1.02 1.10 4.87
CA MET A 331 -0.80 2.54 5.04
C MET A 331 -1.72 3.36 4.15
N VAL A 332 -1.95 2.91 2.90
CA VAL A 332 -2.93 3.53 1.99
C VAL A 332 -4.35 3.36 2.54
N CYS A 333 -4.71 2.17 3.02
CA CYS A 333 -6.03 1.93 3.62
C CYS A 333 -6.28 2.82 4.85
N ALA A 334 -5.28 2.95 5.72
CA ALA A 334 -5.35 3.79 6.93
C ALA A 334 -5.61 5.26 6.60
N GLY A 335 -5.06 5.78 5.50
CA GLY A 335 -5.36 7.13 5.00
C GLY A 335 -6.77 7.25 4.40
N ALA A 336 -7.18 6.25 3.61
CA ALA A 336 -8.50 6.21 2.96
C ALA A 336 -9.68 6.03 3.94
N ALA A 337 -9.40 5.48 5.12
CA ALA A 337 -10.38 5.31 6.17
C ALA A 337 -10.94 6.64 6.71
N ALA A 338 -10.20 7.74 6.56
CA ALA A 338 -10.58 9.05 7.13
C ALA A 338 -10.97 8.90 8.62
N ASN A 339 -12.11 9.47 9.03
CA ASN A 339 -12.60 9.44 10.42
C ASN A 339 -13.39 8.17 10.78
N ASP A 340 -13.49 7.20 9.88
CA ASP A 340 -14.31 6.02 10.12
C ASP A 340 -13.71 5.15 11.24
N GLU A 341 -14.60 4.56 12.03
CA GLU A 341 -14.23 3.53 12.98
C GLU A 341 -13.78 2.28 12.22
N GLY A 342 -12.69 1.70 12.70
CA GLY A 342 -12.10 0.49 12.14
C GLY A 342 -12.24 -0.68 13.08
N ALA A 343 -12.20 -1.88 12.52
CA ALA A 343 -12.09 -3.12 13.25
C ALA A 343 -11.15 -4.08 12.50
N GLN A 344 -10.82 -5.19 13.15
CA GLN A 344 -9.99 -6.23 12.57
C GLN A 344 -10.54 -7.62 12.86
N PHE A 345 -10.11 -8.58 12.06
CA PHE A 345 -10.25 -9.99 12.33
C PHE A 345 -8.94 -10.68 11.96
N THR A 346 -8.76 -11.89 12.47
CA THR A 346 -7.50 -12.63 12.40
C THR A 346 -7.73 -14.02 11.84
N ASP A 347 -6.82 -14.43 10.96
CA ASP A 347 -6.69 -15.79 10.44
C ASP A 347 -5.39 -16.42 10.95
N THR A 348 -5.12 -17.66 10.56
CA THR A 348 -3.84 -18.33 10.83
C THR A 348 -3.14 -18.69 9.52
N PHE A 349 -1.83 -18.43 9.45
CA PHE A 349 -0.96 -18.81 8.33
C PHE A 349 0.41 -19.21 8.86
N GLY A 350 0.92 -20.39 8.48
CA GLY A 350 2.20 -20.89 8.99
C GLY A 350 2.25 -20.99 10.52
N GLY A 351 1.10 -21.28 11.15
CA GLY A 351 0.94 -21.34 12.60
C GLY A 351 0.76 -20.00 13.30
N VAL A 352 1.07 -18.86 12.66
CA VAL A 352 0.98 -17.51 13.27
C VAL A 352 -0.30 -16.77 12.90
N GLU A 353 -0.68 -15.82 13.75
CA GLU A 353 -1.85 -14.97 13.56
C GLU A 353 -1.60 -13.90 12.49
N VAL A 354 -2.49 -13.81 11.51
CA VAL A 354 -2.44 -12.79 10.46
C VAL A 354 -3.72 -11.98 10.47
N ALA A 355 -3.60 -10.65 10.49
CA ALA A 355 -4.70 -9.73 10.72
C ALA A 355 -5.06 -8.97 9.45
N SER A 356 -6.37 -8.90 9.18
CA SER A 356 -6.96 -8.01 8.18
C SER A 356 -7.77 -6.93 8.90
N GLN A 357 -7.82 -5.72 8.32
CA GLN A 357 -8.47 -4.55 8.92
C GLN A 357 -9.53 -3.99 7.97
N TYR A 358 -10.57 -3.36 8.50
CA TYR A 358 -11.59 -2.72 7.70
C TYR A 358 -12.19 -1.49 8.40
N TRP A 359 -12.71 -0.56 7.61
CA TRP A 359 -13.32 0.69 8.05
C TRP A 359 -14.59 0.99 7.26
N GLY A 360 -15.55 1.68 7.90
CA GLY A 360 -16.80 2.09 7.26
C GLY A 360 -17.80 0.95 7.02
N SER A 361 -17.57 -0.22 7.63
CA SER A 361 -18.46 -1.39 7.61
C SER A 361 -18.74 -1.95 9.03
N THR A 362 -18.59 -1.11 10.06
CA THR A 362 -18.86 -1.51 11.45
C THR A 362 -20.35 -1.85 11.62
N GLY A 363 -20.66 -3.12 11.88
CA GLY A 363 -22.03 -3.63 12.05
C GLY A 363 -22.45 -4.74 11.07
N ILE A 364 -21.59 -5.11 10.11
CA ILE A 364 -21.89 -6.14 9.08
C ILE A 364 -21.41 -7.55 9.50
N LEU A 365 -20.65 -7.68 10.59
CA LEU A 365 -19.98 -8.93 10.99
C LEU A 365 -20.34 -9.42 12.38
#